data_AF-A0A2I0D7Z4-F1
#
_entry.id   AF-A0A2I0D7Z4-F1
#
_cell.length_a   1.000
_cell.length_b   1.000
_cell.length_c   1.000
_cell.angle_alpha   90.00
_cell.angle_beta   90.00
_cell.angle_gamma   90.00
#
_symmetry.space_group_name_H-M   'P 1'
#
loop_
_entity.id
_entity.type
_entity.pdbx_description
1 polymer ?
#
loop_
_entity_poly.entity_id
_entity_poly.type
_entity_poly.pdbx_seq_one_letter_code
_entity_poly.pdbx_strand_id
1 'polypeptide(L)' 'MKQNFSSDKPVENEEQDRFQRYNFSKRIADTIIQRENEEGIVIGIYGAWGEGKTSVLNFIQKELDKQKTILTVALNPWI' A
#
# COMPACT_ATOMS: atom_id res chain seq x y z
N MET A 1 -0.30 12.70 -26.74
CA MET A 1 -0.79 11.39 -27.25
C MET A 1 -1.59 10.71 -26.16
N LYS A 2 -2.88 10.40 -26.39
CA LYS A 2 -3.65 9.53 -25.48
C LYS A 2 -3.08 8.13 -25.61
N GLN A 3 -2.46 7.60 -24.55
CA GLN A 3 -2.09 6.19 -24.52
C GLN A 3 -3.36 5.33 -24.45
N ASN A 4 -3.54 4.44 -25.42
CA ASN A 4 -4.69 3.53 -25.50
C ASN A 4 -4.53 2.27 -24.62
N PHE A 5 -3.37 2.08 -23.99
CA PHE A 5 -3.09 0.92 -23.14
C PHE A 5 -2.54 1.41 -21.80
N SER A 6 -3.19 0.98 -20.71
CA SER A 6 -2.68 1.18 -19.36
C SER A 6 -1.78 0.01 -19.02
N SER A 7 -0.57 0.29 -18.54
CA SER A 7 0.28 -0.72 -17.94
C SER A 7 -0.41 -1.32 -16.72
N ASP A 8 -0.28 -2.63 -16.50
CA ASP A 8 -0.70 -3.31 -15.26
C ASP A 8 0.31 -3.06 -14.12
N LYS A 9 0.90 -1.86 -14.10
CA LYS A 9 1.86 -1.48 -13.06
C LYS A 9 1.09 -1.07 -11.82
N PRO A 10 1.59 -1.43 -10.63
CA PRO A 10 1.00 -0.93 -9.41
C PRO A 10 1.13 0.59 -9.37
N VAL A 11 0.05 1.24 -8.93
CA VAL A 11 0.04 2.68 -8.65
C VAL A 11 0.63 2.97 -7.26
N GLU A 12 1.08 4.21 -7.08
CA GLU A 12 1.79 4.65 -5.86
C GLU A 12 1.13 5.87 -5.20
N ASN A 13 0.33 6.63 -5.95
CA ASN A 13 -0.28 7.87 -5.47
C ASN A 13 -1.82 7.81 -5.52
N GLU A 14 -2.47 8.52 -4.60
CA GLU A 14 -3.94 8.59 -4.50
C GLU A 14 -4.58 9.09 -5.80
N GLU A 15 -3.94 10.05 -6.47
CA GLU A 15 -4.40 10.64 -7.73
C GLU A 15 -4.43 9.62 -8.89
N GLN A 16 -3.69 8.52 -8.75
CA GLN A 16 -3.66 7.41 -9.71
C GLN A 16 -4.69 6.34 -9.39
N ASP A 17 -5.34 6.39 -8.21
CA ASP A 17 -6.25 5.36 -7.73
C ASP A 17 -7.64 5.47 -8.33
N ARG A 18 -7.88 4.68 -9.37
CA ARG A 18 -9.18 4.63 -10.06
C ARG A 18 -10.21 3.72 -9.38
N PHE A 19 -9.78 2.91 -8.42
CA PHE A 19 -10.61 1.86 -7.80
C PHE A 19 -10.82 2.08 -6.30
N GLN A 20 -10.47 3.27 -5.79
CA GLN A 20 -10.73 3.69 -4.41
C GLN A 20 -10.09 2.78 -3.35
N ARG A 21 -8.94 2.18 -3.69
CA ARG A 21 -8.12 1.36 -2.79
C ARG A 21 -7.32 2.20 -1.78
N TYR A 22 -7.06 3.47 -2.07
CA TYR A 22 -6.24 4.33 -1.21
C TYR A 22 -6.85 4.51 0.18
N ASN A 23 -8.14 4.81 0.29
CA ASN A 23 -8.80 4.96 1.59
C ASN A 23 -8.80 3.65 2.40
N PHE A 24 -8.83 2.50 1.74
CA PHE A 24 -8.66 1.21 2.39
C PHE A 24 -7.24 1.04 2.94
N SER A 25 -6.22 1.31 2.13
CA SER A 25 -4.81 1.28 2.55
C SER A 25 -4.51 2.26 3.68
N LYS A 26 -5.04 3.48 3.60
CA LYS A 26 -4.85 4.51 4.62
C LYS A 26 -5.37 4.07 5.98
N ARG A 27 -6.55 3.44 6.05
CA ARG A 27 -7.07 2.89 7.31
C ARG A 27 -6.15 1.83 7.93
N ILE A 28 -5.50 1.00 7.10
CA ILE A 28 -4.52 0.02 7.57
C ILE A 28 -3.29 0.75 8.13
N ALA A 29 -2.76 1.74 7.41
CA ALA A 29 -1.63 2.53 7.87
C ALA A 29 -1.95 3.28 9.17
N ASP A 30 -3.10 3.95 9.28
CA ASP A 30 -3.54 4.64 10.49
C ASP A 30 -3.61 3.69 11.69
N THR A 31 -4.06 2.44 11.48
CA THR A 31 -4.09 1.40 12.51
C THR A 31 -2.68 1.03 13.00
N ILE A 32 -1.70 0.99 12.10
CA ILE A 32 -0.29 0.73 12.45
C ILE A 32 0.29 1.94 13.20
N ILE A 33 0.01 3.16 12.74
CA ILE A 33 0.55 4.41 13.30
C ILE A 33 0.04 4.67 14.72
N GLN A 34 -1.26 4.42 14.97
CA GLN A 34 -1.90 4.69 16.26
C GLN A 34 -1.71 3.57 17.28
N ARG A 35 -0.97 2.52 16.94
CA ARG A 35 -0.80 1.35 17.80
C ARG A 35 0.17 1.67 18.94
N GLU A 36 -0.31 1.56 20.18
CA GLU A 36 0.53 1.71 21.39
C GLU A 36 1.11 0.38 21.89
N ASN A 37 0.57 -0.76 21.46
CA ASN A 37 1.02 -2.08 21.88
C ASN A 37 2.30 -2.51 21.11
N GLU A 38 3.36 -2.83 21.86
CA GLU A 38 4.66 -3.28 21.36
C GLU A 38 4.67 -4.72 20.80
N GLU A 39 3.61 -5.50 21.01
CA GLU A 39 3.45 -6.83 20.42
C GLU A 39 3.38 -6.75 18.89
N GLY A 40 4.22 -7.56 18.24
CA GLY A 40 4.26 -7.69 16.80
C GLY A 40 2.96 -8.23 16.21
N ILE A 41 2.54 -7.66 15.08
CA ILE A 41 1.36 -8.11 14.34
C ILE A 41 1.71 -8.50 12.91
N VAL A 42 0.91 -9.43 12.39
CA VAL A 42 0.96 -9.84 10.99
C VAL A 42 -0.36 -9.46 10.33
N ILE A 43 -0.28 -8.71 9.23
CA ILE A 43 -1.43 -8.31 8.41
C ILE A 43 -1.29 -8.97 7.05
N GLY A 44 -2.27 -9.80 6.67
CA GLY A 44 -2.34 -10.43 5.36
C GLY A 44 -3.22 -9.64 4.40
N ILE A 45 -2.70 -9.31 3.22
CA ILE A 45 -3.47 -8.69 2.13
C ILE A 45 -3.79 -9.75 1.07
N TYR A 46 -5.07 -10.13 0.98
CA TYR A 46 -5.55 -11.17 0.07
C TYR A 46 -6.30 -10.57 -1.13
N GLY A 47 -6.24 -11.29 -2.26
CA GLY A 47 -6.92 -10.91 -3.50
C GLY A 47 -6.39 -11.73 -4.67
N ALA A 48 -7.19 -11.85 -5.74
CA ALA A 48 -6.79 -12.56 -6.96
C ALA A 48 -5.60 -11.87 -7.66
N TRP A 49 -4.97 -12.57 -8.61
CA TRP A 49 -3.92 -11.98 -9.43
C TRP A 49 -4.47 -10.75 -10.19
N GLY A 50 -3.71 -9.66 -10.26
CA GLY A 50 -4.15 -8.42 -10.90
C GLY A 50 -5.09 -7.53 -10.07
N GLU A 51 -5.50 -7.93 -8.86
CA GLU A 51 -6.44 -7.14 -8.03
C GLU A 51 -5.82 -5.91 -7.34
N GLY A 52 -4.56 -5.57 -7.66
CA GLY A 52 -3.91 -4.37 -7.13
C GLY A 52 -3.36 -4.50 -5.70
N LYS A 53 -3.07 -5.72 -5.24
CA LYS A 53 -2.42 -5.96 -3.92
C LYS A 53 -1.13 -5.16 -3.74
N THR A 54 -0.29 -5.12 -4.78
CA THR A 54 0.95 -4.34 -4.76
C THR A 54 0.66 -2.84 -4.65
N SER A 55 -0.37 -2.32 -5.31
CA SER A 55 -0.81 -0.93 -5.12
C SER A 55 -1.29 -0.65 -3.70
N VAL A 56 -2.02 -1.60 -3.10
CA VAL A 56 -2.44 -1.50 -1.69
C VAL A 56 -1.22 -1.37 -0.78
N LEU A 57 -0.19 -2.21 -0.97
CA LEU A 57 1.06 -2.14 -0.20
C LEU A 57 1.79 -0.81 -0.41
N ASN A 58 1.87 -0.32 -1.65
CA ASN A 58 2.50 0.98 -1.96
C ASN A 58 1.80 2.13 -1.24
N PHE A 59 0.46 2.14 -1.22
CA PHE A 59 -0.30 3.17 -0.49
C PHE A 59 -0.09 3.08 1.02
N ILE A 60 -0.06 1.88 1.59
CA ILE A 60 0.24 1.69 3.03
C ILE A 60 1.63 2.25 3.32
N GLN A 61 2.64 1.84 2.56
CA GLN A 61 4.01 2.33 2.71
C GLN A 61 4.08 3.85 2.60
N LYS A 62 3.41 4.45 1.62
CA LYS A 62 3.39 5.91 1.44
C LYS A 62 2.82 6.65 2.65
N GLU A 63 1.81 6.11 3.32
CA GLU A 63 1.27 6.71 4.55
C GLU A 63 2.20 6.50 5.75
N LEU A 64 2.84 5.34 5.87
CA LEU A 64 3.81 5.05 6.92
C LEU A 64 5.07 5.93 6.79
N ASP A 65 5.58 6.13 5.58
CA ASP A 65 6.79 6.91 5.29
C ASP A 65 6.61 8.41 5.59
N LYS A 66 5.38 8.90 5.76
CA LYS A 66 5.12 10.26 6.28
C LYS A 66 5.49 10.39 7.75
N GLN A 67 5.60 9.29 8.48
CA GLN A 67 5.92 9.27 9.91
C GLN A 67 7.43 9.10 10.12
N LYS A 68 8.08 10.09 10.72
CA LYS A 68 9.53 10.07 10.98
C LYS A 68 9.97 9.01 11.99
N THR A 69 9.02 8.47 12.77
CA THR A 69 9.25 7.48 13.83
C THR A 69 9.11 6.05 13.35
N ILE A 70 8.66 5.82 12.12
CA ILE A 70 8.41 4.48 11.58
C ILE A 70 9.47 4.17 10.51
N LEU A 71 10.11 3.01 10.64
CA LEU A 71 10.99 2.45 9.63
C LEU A 71 10.22 1.44 8.78
N THR A 72 10.04 1.74 7.49
CA THR A 72 9.43 0.81 6.54
C THR A 72 10.51 0.05 5.76
N VAL A 73 10.41 -1.28 5.71
CA VAL A 73 11.30 -2.14 4.91
C VAL A 73 10.46 -2.97 3.95
N ALA A 74 10.63 -2.74 2.65
CA ALA A 74 9.97 -3.51 1.61
C ALA A 74 10.81 -4.74 1.25
N LEU A 75 10.21 -5.93 1.35
CA LEU A 75 10.83 -7.20 0.96
C LEU A 75 10.05 -7.79 -0.21
N ASN A 76 10.72 -7.96 -1.35
CA ASN A 76 10.18 -8.66 -2.50
C ASN A 76 11.05 -9.90 -2.78
N PRO A 77 10.57 -11.13 -2.49
CA PRO A 77 11.37 -12.34 -2.63
C PRO A 77 11.53 -12.80 -4.09
N TRP A 78 10.93 -12.09 -5.05
CA TRP A 78 10.91 -12.46 -6.47
C TRP A 78 11.82 -11.58 -7.35
N ILE A 79 12.78 -10.88 -6.74
CA ILE A 79 13.94 -10.33 -7.47
C ILE A 79 14.91 -11.46 -7.79
#